data_AF-A0A838JM44-F1
#
_entry.id   AF-A0A838JM44-F1
#
_cell.length_a   1.000
_cell.length_b   1.000
_cell.length_c   1.000
_cell.angle_alpha   90.00
_cell.angle_beta   90.00
_cell.angle_gamma   90.00
#
_symmetry.space_group_name_H-M   'P 1'
#
loop_
_entity.id
_entity.type
_entity.pdbx_description
1 polymer ?
#
loop_
_entity_poly.entity_id
_entity_poly.type
_entity_poly.pdbx_seq_one_letter_code
_entity_poly.pdbx_strand_id
1 'polypeptide(L)'
;MSFELIHKPTFTNQLLAIPKERVVQILEKTTILTEDPSPHGSQKKKLHGYTGSVYRLRSGDYRVLYTYGDGWVTLLGVDDRKDIYKGDRLIAEEPGVPVSSIPDVDEILQPAPTYENVAPDTAEQETEELPFVIDEDLLRQLRVPREHSAALLDCKTLDDLIKADVPEPVRGVIFDAATPPDYEHVLDQPDFLTGDVSDLLRFKEGELLGFLLKLDPEQEKYVDWAVNSSGPTLVKGGPGTGKSTVALYRTHSLVRSLRESGVENPRVLFTTYTNALVAFSEQLLGRLLGKDRNRVTVRTADSLVVRIVASVDGQQDIADSQTLGAALKDALGKAAFDGIGLQKRAQRRTIEQLSQDYLLEEINTVIEAREIGSLDEYLLAPRAGRRVGLNQTQRTAVWRVYESFCRVLDRRKLVTWQQVRCRALEIVRSGGWEERFDGVIVDEAQDLDPTVLRLLVALCRTPNRLFVAADA
;
A
#
# COMPACT_ATOMS: atom_id res chain seq x y z
N MET A 1 23.50 18.53 -17.47
CA MET A 1 22.44 18.50 -16.44
C MET A 1 21.29 17.75 -17.06
N SER A 2 20.87 16.63 -16.45
CA SER A 2 19.70 15.88 -16.93
C SER A 2 18.44 16.54 -16.39
N PHE A 3 17.44 16.71 -17.24
CA PHE A 3 16.13 17.20 -16.83
C PHE A 3 15.30 16.05 -16.27
N GLU A 4 14.60 16.30 -15.17
CA GLU A 4 13.65 15.36 -14.57
C GLU A 4 12.39 15.26 -15.43
N LEU A 5 11.95 14.04 -15.74
CA LEU A 5 10.80 13.80 -16.60
C LEU A 5 9.53 13.55 -15.77
N ILE A 6 8.54 14.41 -15.98
CA ILE A 6 7.22 14.39 -15.36
C ILE A 6 6.19 14.14 -16.46
N HIS A 7 5.06 13.51 -16.15
CA HIS A 7 3.95 13.40 -17.10
C HIS A 7 2.60 13.61 -16.41
N LYS A 8 1.62 14.05 -17.21
CA LYS A 8 0.23 14.23 -16.78
C LYS A 8 -0.61 12.97 -17.05
N PRO A 9 -1.68 12.72 -16.28
CA PRO A 9 -2.64 11.64 -16.52
C PRO A 9 -3.11 11.52 -17.97
N THR A 10 -3.43 12.64 -18.63
CA THR A 10 -3.86 12.64 -20.04
C THR A 10 -2.80 12.07 -20.98
N PHE A 11 -1.50 12.35 -20.76
CA PHE A 11 -0.43 11.72 -21.52
C PHE A 11 -0.44 10.19 -21.38
N THR A 12 -0.68 9.68 -20.18
CA THR A 12 -0.75 8.23 -19.93
C THR A 12 -1.97 7.61 -20.62
N ASN A 13 -3.14 8.23 -20.52
CA ASN A 13 -4.37 7.74 -21.14
C ASN A 13 -4.27 7.68 -22.67
N GLN A 14 -3.73 8.74 -23.28
CA GLN A 14 -3.45 8.78 -24.71
C GLN A 14 -2.39 7.76 -25.14
N LEU A 15 -1.32 7.62 -24.35
CA LEU A 15 -0.28 6.64 -24.61
C LEU A 15 -0.83 5.21 -24.57
N LEU A 16 -1.79 4.93 -23.68
CA LEU A 16 -2.46 3.63 -23.61
C LEU A 16 -3.18 3.33 -24.92
N ALA A 17 -3.91 4.27 -25.53
CA ALA A 17 -4.67 4.07 -26.78
C ALA A 17 -3.82 3.78 -28.04
N ILE A 18 -2.55 4.19 -28.06
CA ILE A 18 -1.67 4.07 -29.25
C ILE A 18 -1.18 2.62 -29.48
N PRO A 19 -0.96 2.13 -30.73
CA PRO A 19 -0.37 0.80 -30.95
C PRO A 19 1.03 0.61 -30.35
N LYS A 20 1.36 -0.61 -29.93
CA LYS A 20 2.59 -0.93 -29.17
C LYS A 20 3.87 -0.53 -29.90
N GLU A 21 3.98 -0.83 -31.20
CA GLU A 21 5.15 -0.57 -32.02
C GLU A 21 5.47 0.93 -32.12
N ARG A 22 4.42 1.77 -32.01
CA ARG A 22 4.52 3.22 -32.05
C ARG A 22 4.89 3.81 -30.69
N VAL A 23 4.42 3.21 -29.59
CA VAL A 23 4.78 3.66 -28.24
C VAL A 23 6.27 3.54 -27.96
N VAL A 24 6.93 2.45 -28.38
CA VAL A 24 8.39 2.32 -28.21
C VAL A 24 9.11 3.50 -28.87
N GLN A 25 8.71 3.85 -30.10
CA GLN A 25 9.26 4.97 -30.84
C GLN A 25 8.98 6.34 -30.17
N ILE A 26 7.79 6.52 -29.58
CA ILE A 26 7.41 7.74 -28.85
C ILE A 26 8.29 7.89 -27.61
N LEU A 27 8.41 6.82 -26.83
CA LEU A 27 9.16 6.79 -25.58
C LEU A 27 10.67 7.01 -25.82
N GLU A 28 11.28 6.33 -26.79
CA GLU A 28 12.67 6.58 -27.21
C GLU A 28 12.92 8.03 -27.63
N LYS A 29 11.89 8.74 -28.14
CA LYS A 29 12.02 10.15 -28.46
C LYS A 29 11.91 11.05 -27.24
N THR A 30 11.09 10.69 -26.25
CA THR A 30 10.97 11.47 -25.02
C THR A 30 12.24 11.49 -24.18
N THR A 31 13.12 10.47 -24.26
CA THR A 31 14.42 10.48 -23.58
C THR A 31 15.32 11.63 -24.04
N ILE A 32 15.19 12.10 -25.30
CA ILE A 32 15.93 13.26 -25.83
C ILE A 32 15.62 14.53 -25.01
N LEU A 33 14.40 14.63 -24.45
CA LEU A 33 14.01 15.79 -23.64
C LEU A 33 14.72 15.82 -22.29
N THR A 34 15.17 14.66 -21.78
CA THR A 34 15.95 14.59 -20.53
C THR A 34 17.37 15.15 -20.71
N GLU A 35 17.89 15.16 -21.94
CA GLU A 35 19.20 15.74 -22.27
C GLU A 35 19.09 17.22 -22.62
N ASP A 36 18.14 17.56 -23.51
CA ASP A 36 17.90 18.93 -23.95
C ASP A 36 16.43 19.11 -24.41
N PRO A 37 15.60 19.80 -23.62
CA PRO A 37 14.22 20.08 -23.98
C PRO A 37 14.05 21.30 -24.88
N SER A 38 15.11 22.07 -25.14
CA SER A 38 15.00 23.34 -25.87
C SER A 38 14.52 23.13 -27.32
N PRO A 39 13.74 24.08 -27.89
CA PRO A 39 13.22 23.98 -29.25
C PRO A 39 14.33 24.21 -30.29
N HIS A 40 15.11 23.17 -30.58
CA HIS A 40 16.13 23.20 -31.61
C HIS A 40 15.90 22.14 -32.69
N GLY A 41 15.99 22.57 -33.95
CA GLY A 41 15.89 21.70 -35.14
C GLY A 41 14.47 21.46 -35.67
N SER A 42 14.35 20.53 -36.61
CA SER A 42 13.08 20.20 -37.27
C SER A 42 12.14 19.32 -36.41
N GLN A 43 12.63 18.81 -35.28
CA GLN A 43 11.93 17.85 -34.42
C GLN A 43 11.20 18.52 -33.23
N LYS A 44 11.79 19.54 -32.60
CA LYS A 44 11.22 20.27 -31.45
C LYS A 44 10.79 21.67 -31.90
N LYS A 45 9.51 22.02 -31.74
CA LYS A 45 8.99 23.35 -32.11
C LYS A 45 8.10 23.91 -31.02
N LYS A 46 8.19 25.22 -30.78
CA LYS A 46 7.21 25.94 -29.96
C LYS A 46 5.88 26.02 -30.72
N LEU A 47 4.77 25.74 -30.05
CA LEU A 47 3.44 25.92 -30.62
C LEU A 47 2.99 27.38 -30.44
N HIS A 48 2.13 27.85 -31.35
CA HIS A 48 1.55 29.18 -31.33
C HIS A 48 0.03 29.03 -31.26
N GLY A 49 -0.63 29.76 -30.36
CA GLY A 49 -2.08 29.63 -30.11
C GLY A 49 -2.47 29.04 -28.75
N TYR A 50 -1.51 28.72 -27.87
CA TYR A 50 -1.75 28.19 -26.52
C TYR A 50 -1.27 29.17 -25.44
N THR A 51 -1.96 29.23 -24.31
CA THR A 51 -1.59 30.05 -23.14
C THR A 51 -0.35 29.49 -22.44
N GLY A 52 0.86 29.92 -22.82
CA GLY A 52 2.11 29.53 -22.14
C GLY A 52 3.23 29.04 -23.07
N SER A 53 4.25 28.40 -22.50
CA SER A 53 5.40 27.85 -23.23
C SER A 53 5.20 26.37 -23.55
N VAL A 54 4.31 26.09 -24.50
CA VAL A 54 4.06 24.72 -24.99
C VAL A 54 4.93 24.40 -26.19
N TYR A 55 5.54 23.22 -26.15
CA TYR A 55 6.42 22.70 -27.18
C TYR A 55 5.91 21.36 -27.69
N ARG A 56 6.35 21.01 -28.89
CA ARG A 56 5.97 19.80 -29.58
C ARG A 56 7.20 19.07 -30.10
N LEU A 57 7.34 17.81 -29.71
CA LEU A 57 8.35 16.88 -30.19
C LEU A 57 7.75 15.94 -31.25
N ARG A 58 8.39 15.82 -32.40
CA ARG A 58 7.97 14.91 -33.48
C ARG A 58 8.52 13.49 -33.28
N SER A 59 7.63 12.49 -33.25
CA SER A 59 7.98 11.06 -33.30
C SER A 59 7.18 10.34 -34.39
N GLY A 60 7.74 10.26 -35.60
CA GLY A 60 7.06 9.66 -36.75
C GLY A 60 5.76 10.39 -37.12
N ASP A 61 4.64 9.66 -37.00
CA ASP A 61 3.27 10.16 -37.21
C ASP A 61 2.62 10.70 -35.93
N TYR A 62 3.24 10.52 -34.77
CA TYR A 62 2.79 11.10 -33.51
C TYR A 62 3.57 12.37 -33.16
N ARG A 63 2.97 13.25 -32.36
CA ARG A 63 3.69 14.33 -31.72
C ARG A 63 3.35 14.40 -30.24
N VAL A 64 4.39 14.61 -29.45
CA VAL A 64 4.33 14.71 -28.00
C VAL A 64 4.32 16.17 -27.63
N LEU A 65 3.34 16.58 -26.83
CA LEU A 65 3.24 17.91 -26.25
C LEU A 65 3.96 17.94 -24.92
N TYR A 66 4.80 18.95 -24.71
CA TYR A 66 5.57 19.09 -23.49
C TYR A 66 5.81 20.56 -23.13
N THR A 67 6.06 20.81 -21.86
CA THR A 67 6.58 22.07 -21.33
C THR A 67 7.81 21.78 -20.47
N TYR A 68 8.66 22.77 -20.24
CA TYR A 68 9.88 22.58 -19.48
C TYR A 68 10.30 23.85 -18.75
N GLY A 69 11.07 23.69 -17.67
CA GLY A 69 11.61 24.78 -16.86
C GLY A 69 13.01 24.46 -16.35
N ASP A 70 13.38 25.05 -15.21
CA ASP A 70 14.72 24.89 -14.63
C ASP A 70 14.93 23.48 -14.06
N GLY A 71 15.42 22.57 -14.92
CA GLY A 71 15.80 21.20 -14.55
C GLY A 71 14.70 20.15 -14.66
N TRP A 72 13.53 20.49 -15.22
CA TRP A 72 12.41 19.55 -15.40
C TRP A 72 11.73 19.69 -16.77
N VAL A 73 11.08 18.61 -17.20
CA VAL A 73 10.25 18.51 -18.41
C VAL A 73 8.95 17.79 -18.07
N THR A 74 7.82 18.39 -18.43
CA THR A 74 6.50 17.78 -18.22
C THR A 74 5.87 17.39 -19.56
N LEU A 75 5.53 16.11 -19.72
CA LEU A 75 4.78 15.56 -20.85
C LEU A 75 3.28 15.77 -20.61
N LEU A 76 2.64 16.45 -21.55
CA LEU A 76 1.25 16.92 -21.42
C LEU A 76 0.27 16.02 -22.17
N GLY A 77 0.68 15.50 -23.33
CA GLY A 77 -0.17 14.68 -24.19
C GLY A 77 0.59 14.13 -25.40
N VAL A 78 -0.01 13.17 -26.11
CA VAL A 78 0.56 12.58 -27.33
C VAL A 78 -0.55 12.25 -28.32
N ASP A 79 -0.40 12.72 -29.56
CA ASP A 79 -1.47 12.59 -30.57
C ASP A 79 -0.93 12.50 -32.01
N ASP A 80 -1.76 12.08 -32.97
CA ASP A 80 -1.41 11.90 -34.39
C ASP A 80 -1.21 13.24 -35.12
N ARG A 81 -0.42 13.19 -36.20
CA ARG A 81 -0.10 14.28 -37.13
C ARG A 81 -1.32 15.05 -37.61
N LYS A 82 -2.44 14.36 -37.88
CA LYS A 82 -3.62 14.97 -38.50
C LYS A 82 -4.44 15.83 -37.55
N ASP A 83 -4.28 15.64 -36.24
CA ASP A 83 -5.21 16.17 -35.23
C ASP A 83 -4.63 17.34 -34.43
N ILE A 84 -3.29 17.46 -34.34
CA ILE A 84 -2.64 18.56 -33.60
C ILE A 84 -2.76 19.95 -34.28
N TYR A 85 -3.22 20.01 -35.54
CA TYR A 85 -3.32 21.26 -36.31
C TYR A 85 -4.70 21.56 -36.89
N LYS A 86 -5.71 20.73 -36.61
CA LYS A 86 -7.08 21.02 -37.01
C LYS A 86 -7.84 21.52 -35.79
N GLY A 87 -8.14 22.82 -35.79
CA GLY A 87 -9.19 23.39 -34.94
C GLY A 87 -10.61 23.00 -35.39
N ASP A 88 -10.76 21.81 -35.99
CA ASP A 88 -12.03 21.23 -36.47
C ASP A 88 -12.37 19.97 -35.64
N ARG A 89 -12.05 19.99 -34.35
CA ARG A 89 -12.67 19.08 -33.37
C ARG A 89 -12.88 19.81 -32.05
N LEU A 90 -14.04 19.55 -31.46
CA LEU A 90 -14.61 20.16 -30.26
C LEU A 90 -13.54 20.43 -29.18
N ILE A 91 -13.27 21.70 -28.94
CA ILE A 91 -12.62 22.17 -27.71
C ILE A 91 -13.61 21.83 -26.59
N ALA A 92 -13.16 21.26 -25.47
CA ALA A 92 -14.00 21.17 -24.29
C ALA A 92 -14.45 22.60 -23.96
N GLU A 93 -15.74 22.92 -24.16
CA GLU A 93 -16.24 24.27 -23.88
C GLU A 93 -15.90 24.62 -22.43
N GLU A 94 -15.37 25.83 -22.22
CA GLU A 94 -15.29 26.42 -20.90
C GLU A 94 -16.66 26.27 -20.22
N PRO A 95 -16.75 25.82 -18.96
CA PRO A 95 -18.00 25.96 -18.23
C PRO A 95 -18.33 27.46 -18.22
N GLY A 96 -19.36 27.85 -18.97
CA GLY A 96 -19.78 29.22 -19.21
C GLY A 96 -20.30 29.93 -17.97
N VAL A 97 -19.42 30.17 -16.99
CA VAL A 97 -19.64 31.06 -15.86
C VAL A 97 -18.36 31.86 -15.65
N PRO A 98 -18.35 33.17 -15.96
CA PRO A 98 -17.23 34.03 -15.62
C PRO A 98 -16.97 33.98 -14.11
N VAL A 99 -15.73 33.68 -13.70
CA VAL A 99 -15.28 33.62 -12.30
C VAL A 99 -15.15 35.03 -11.68
N SER A 100 -16.04 35.95 -12.07
CA SER A 100 -16.12 37.31 -11.53
C SER A 100 -17.52 37.68 -11.03
N SER A 101 -18.46 36.73 -10.96
CA SER A 101 -19.79 36.94 -10.37
C SER A 101 -20.19 35.79 -9.45
N ILE A 102 -19.41 35.55 -8.40
CA ILE A 102 -19.87 34.80 -7.23
C ILE A 102 -20.48 35.84 -6.27
N PRO A 103 -21.81 35.85 -6.02
CA PRO A 103 -22.39 36.68 -4.97
C PRO A 103 -21.85 36.26 -3.60
N ASP A 104 -21.80 37.21 -2.69
CA ASP A 104 -21.27 37.05 -1.33
C ASP A 104 -21.88 35.81 -0.65
N VAL A 105 -21.05 35.04 0.07
CA VAL A 105 -21.39 33.70 0.59
C VAL A 105 -22.59 33.73 1.56
N ASP A 106 -22.92 34.92 2.08
CA ASP A 106 -24.07 35.16 2.95
C ASP A 106 -25.43 35.17 2.23
N GLU A 107 -25.50 35.36 0.90
CA GLU A 107 -26.77 35.33 0.15
C GLU A 107 -27.28 33.91 -0.14
N ILE A 108 -26.43 32.88 -0.05
CA ILE A 108 -26.76 31.48 -0.38
C ILE A 108 -27.58 30.79 0.72
N LEU A 109 -27.67 31.37 1.93
CA LEU A 109 -28.28 30.72 3.10
C LEU A 109 -29.79 30.99 3.30
N GLN A 110 -30.52 31.55 2.33
CA GLN A 110 -31.98 31.69 2.40
C GLN A 110 -32.70 30.76 1.41
N PRO A 111 -33.75 30.01 1.85
CA PRO A 111 -34.40 29.03 0.99
C PRO A 111 -35.60 29.62 0.25
N ALA A 112 -35.55 29.61 -1.10
CA ALA A 112 -36.62 29.15 -2.01
C ALA A 112 -36.40 29.70 -3.45
N PRO A 113 -36.87 28.98 -4.48
CA PRO A 113 -36.28 29.00 -5.82
C PRO A 113 -36.93 30.03 -6.76
N THR A 114 -36.15 30.57 -7.68
CA THR A 114 -36.66 30.96 -9.00
C THR A 114 -35.54 30.76 -10.02
N TYR A 115 -35.51 29.62 -10.70
CA TYR A 115 -34.77 29.50 -11.94
C TYR A 115 -35.70 29.99 -13.05
N GLU A 116 -35.46 31.19 -13.56
CA GLU A 116 -36.00 31.57 -14.87
C GLU A 116 -35.36 30.66 -15.91
N ASN A 117 -36.21 29.97 -16.68
CA ASN A 117 -35.80 29.18 -17.84
C ASN A 117 -35.14 30.09 -18.86
N VAL A 118 -33.80 30.14 -18.87
CA VAL A 118 -33.07 30.52 -20.07
C VAL A 118 -33.02 29.28 -20.95
N ALA A 119 -33.86 29.27 -21.99
CA ALA A 119 -33.80 28.25 -23.01
C ALA A 119 -32.40 28.33 -23.68
N PRO A 120 -31.65 27.22 -23.78
CA PRO A 120 -30.45 27.20 -24.61
C PRO A 120 -30.91 27.35 -26.06
N ASP A 121 -30.31 28.32 -26.75
CA ASP A 121 -30.40 28.49 -28.19
C ASP A 121 -29.94 27.18 -28.84
N THR A 122 -30.87 26.45 -29.44
CA THR A 122 -30.60 25.21 -30.18
C THR A 122 -29.86 25.53 -31.47
N ALA A 123 -28.54 25.69 -31.37
CA ALA A 123 -27.66 25.40 -32.49
C ALA A 123 -27.54 23.87 -32.58
N GLU A 124 -27.97 23.29 -33.70
CA GLU A 124 -27.77 21.88 -34.03
C GLU A 124 -26.25 21.61 -34.05
N GLN A 125 -25.69 21.12 -32.94
CA GLN A 125 -24.32 20.62 -32.89
C GLN A 125 -24.27 19.34 -33.73
N GLU A 126 -23.55 19.40 -34.85
CA GLU A 126 -23.21 18.21 -35.63
C GLU A 126 -22.56 17.18 -34.70
N THR A 127 -23.22 16.04 -34.51
CA THR A 127 -22.74 14.98 -33.63
C THR A 127 -21.60 14.26 -34.33
N GLU A 128 -20.37 14.76 -34.15
CA GLU A 128 -19.18 14.13 -34.69
C GLU A 128 -19.01 12.73 -34.09
N GLU A 129 -18.85 11.74 -34.98
CA GLU A 129 -18.48 10.37 -34.59
C GLU A 129 -17.08 10.35 -33.94
N LEU A 130 -16.84 9.42 -33.03
CA LEU A 130 -15.55 9.21 -32.37
C LEU A 130 -14.44 8.86 -33.38
N PRO A 131 -13.15 9.20 -33.10
CA PRO A 131 -12.03 8.89 -34.02
C PRO A 131 -11.77 7.40 -34.21
N PHE A 132 -12.32 6.57 -33.33
CA PHE A 132 -12.16 5.12 -33.32
C PHE A 132 -13.47 4.47 -32.88
N VAL A 133 -13.63 3.20 -33.23
CA VAL A 133 -14.70 2.36 -32.70
C VAL A 133 -14.29 1.90 -31.31
N ILE A 134 -15.18 2.04 -30.32
CA ILE A 134 -14.96 1.48 -28.99
C ILE A 134 -15.24 -0.02 -29.07
N ASP A 135 -14.20 -0.84 -29.09
CA ASP A 135 -14.28 -2.29 -29.05
C ASP A 135 -13.73 -2.87 -27.72
N GLU A 136 -13.94 -4.16 -27.50
CA GLU A 136 -13.49 -4.82 -26.25
C GLU A 136 -11.96 -4.77 -26.07
N ASP A 137 -11.21 -4.77 -27.18
CA ASP A 137 -9.76 -4.71 -27.15
C ASP A 137 -9.26 -3.33 -26.71
N LEU A 138 -9.87 -2.25 -27.21
CA LEU A 138 -9.59 -0.89 -26.78
C LEU A 138 -9.97 -0.67 -25.32
N LEU A 139 -11.16 -1.12 -24.89
CA LEU A 139 -11.58 -1.01 -23.49
C LEU A 139 -10.63 -1.75 -22.54
N ARG A 140 -10.14 -2.92 -22.96
CA ARG A 140 -9.13 -3.68 -22.21
C ARG A 140 -7.79 -2.95 -22.17
N GLN A 141 -7.37 -2.34 -23.28
CA GLN A 141 -6.13 -1.58 -23.40
C GLN A 141 -6.17 -0.30 -22.53
N LEU A 142 -7.32 0.37 -22.46
CA LEU A 142 -7.60 1.50 -21.58
C LEU A 142 -7.87 1.09 -20.12
N ARG A 143 -7.82 -0.22 -19.81
CA ARG A 143 -8.02 -0.79 -18.47
C ARG A 143 -9.38 -0.46 -17.85
N VAL A 144 -10.41 -0.31 -18.68
CA VAL A 144 -11.79 -0.10 -18.23
C VAL A 144 -12.31 -1.37 -17.52
N PRO A 145 -12.88 -1.26 -16.30
CA PRO A 145 -13.50 -2.39 -15.62
C PRO A 145 -14.61 -3.04 -16.46
N ARG A 146 -14.66 -4.39 -16.46
CA ARG A 146 -15.62 -5.16 -17.28
C ARG A 146 -17.09 -4.82 -17.01
N GLU A 147 -17.40 -4.37 -15.80
CA GLU A 147 -18.75 -3.94 -15.40
C GLU A 147 -19.24 -2.73 -16.19
N HIS A 148 -18.33 -1.89 -16.70
CA HIS A 148 -18.66 -0.70 -17.48
C HIS A 148 -18.57 -0.91 -19.00
N SER A 149 -18.04 -2.04 -19.46
CA SER A 149 -17.79 -2.28 -20.89
C SER A 149 -19.07 -2.24 -21.73
N ALA A 150 -20.18 -2.81 -21.22
CA ALA A 150 -21.45 -2.84 -21.95
C ALA A 150 -21.99 -1.44 -22.26
N ALA A 151 -21.87 -0.49 -21.32
CA ALA A 151 -22.36 0.87 -21.50
C ALA A 151 -21.53 1.67 -22.52
N LEU A 152 -20.27 1.28 -22.77
CA LEU A 152 -19.32 2.01 -23.61
C LEU A 152 -19.22 1.46 -25.04
N LEU A 153 -19.51 0.17 -25.25
CA LEU A 153 -19.51 -0.45 -26.58
C LEU A 153 -20.57 0.15 -27.52
N ASP A 154 -21.64 0.71 -26.96
CA ASP A 154 -22.73 1.32 -27.72
C ASP A 154 -22.47 2.81 -28.07
N CYS A 155 -21.43 3.43 -27.50
CA CYS A 155 -21.12 4.84 -27.72
C CYS A 155 -20.45 5.05 -29.08
N LYS A 156 -21.05 5.88 -29.95
CA LYS A 156 -20.51 6.21 -31.28
C LYS A 156 -20.09 7.67 -31.40
N THR A 157 -20.65 8.53 -30.56
CA THR A 157 -20.40 9.98 -30.53
C THR A 157 -19.92 10.42 -29.14
N LEU A 158 -19.36 11.63 -29.04
CA LEU A 158 -19.04 12.23 -27.74
C LEU A 158 -20.28 12.40 -26.87
N ASP A 159 -21.42 12.70 -27.48
CA ASP A 159 -22.71 12.83 -26.82
C ASP A 159 -23.18 11.53 -26.16
N ASP A 160 -22.96 10.40 -26.83
CA ASP A 160 -23.22 9.08 -26.26
C ASP A 160 -22.31 8.80 -25.06
N LEU A 161 -21.04 9.21 -25.15
CA LEU A 161 -20.05 9.03 -24.08
C LEU A 161 -20.36 9.90 -22.84
N ILE A 162 -20.82 11.14 -23.04
CA ILE A 162 -21.26 12.04 -21.98
C ILE A 162 -22.49 11.46 -21.27
N LYS A 163 -23.43 10.88 -22.03
CA LYS A 163 -24.67 10.29 -21.50
C LYS A 163 -24.49 8.87 -20.94
N ALA A 164 -23.35 8.22 -21.17
CA ALA A 164 -23.10 6.86 -20.72
C ALA A 164 -23.11 6.76 -19.19
N ASP A 165 -23.81 5.76 -18.66
CA ASP A 165 -23.92 5.48 -17.22
C ASP A 165 -22.65 4.78 -16.69
N VAL A 166 -21.57 5.54 -16.63
CA VAL A 166 -20.26 5.11 -16.11
C VAL A 166 -19.67 6.17 -15.18
N PRO A 167 -18.82 5.78 -14.20
CA PRO A 167 -18.13 6.74 -13.35
C PRO A 167 -17.26 7.71 -14.15
N GLU A 168 -17.16 8.96 -13.70
CA GLU A 168 -16.38 10.02 -14.35
C GLU A 168 -14.92 9.62 -14.66
N PRO A 169 -14.17 8.94 -13.76
CA PRO A 169 -12.81 8.50 -14.08
C PRO A 169 -12.75 7.50 -15.24
N VAL A 170 -13.79 6.68 -15.44
CA VAL A 170 -13.86 5.71 -16.54
C VAL A 170 -14.21 6.42 -17.85
N ARG A 171 -15.14 7.37 -17.79
CA ARG A 171 -15.50 8.23 -18.93
C ARG A 171 -14.29 9.06 -19.39
N GLY A 172 -13.59 9.68 -18.46
CA GLY A 172 -12.44 10.56 -18.72
C GLY A 172 -11.30 9.86 -19.46
N VAL A 173 -11.03 8.58 -19.21
CA VAL A 173 -9.99 7.82 -19.93
C VAL A 173 -10.33 7.68 -21.42
N ILE A 174 -11.60 7.46 -21.76
CA ILE A 174 -12.04 7.38 -23.16
C ILE A 174 -12.07 8.77 -23.78
N PHE A 175 -12.49 9.78 -23.02
CA PHE A 175 -12.50 11.17 -23.45
C PHE A 175 -11.08 11.63 -23.82
N ASP A 176 -10.10 11.44 -22.93
CA ASP A 176 -8.67 11.74 -23.16
C ASP A 176 -8.11 11.05 -24.41
N ALA A 177 -8.58 9.83 -24.71
CA ALA A 177 -8.17 9.08 -25.89
C ALA A 177 -8.85 9.61 -27.18
N ALA A 178 -10.10 10.05 -27.08
CA ALA A 178 -10.93 10.47 -28.21
C ALA A 178 -10.78 11.95 -28.59
N THR A 179 -10.34 12.80 -27.66
CA THR A 179 -10.21 14.24 -27.85
C THR A 179 -8.77 14.71 -27.71
N PRO A 180 -8.39 15.79 -28.43
CA PRO A 180 -7.12 16.45 -28.16
C PRO A 180 -7.08 16.92 -26.69
N PRO A 181 -5.89 16.98 -26.06
CA PRO A 181 -5.77 17.40 -24.68
C PRO A 181 -6.16 18.88 -24.53
N ASP A 182 -7.12 19.17 -23.64
CA ASP A 182 -7.35 20.53 -23.17
C ASP A 182 -6.18 20.94 -22.28
N TYR A 183 -5.33 21.82 -22.80
CA TYR A 183 -4.08 22.17 -22.16
C TYR A 183 -4.28 22.89 -20.81
N GLU A 184 -5.29 23.75 -20.68
CA GLU A 184 -5.51 24.47 -19.42
C GLU A 184 -5.94 23.49 -18.33
N HIS A 185 -6.81 22.54 -18.66
CA HIS A 185 -7.20 21.47 -17.75
C HIS A 185 -6.05 20.50 -17.43
N VAL A 186 -5.23 20.15 -18.43
CA VAL A 186 -4.10 19.22 -18.25
C VAL A 186 -3.03 19.79 -17.34
N LEU A 187 -2.81 21.10 -17.32
CA LEU A 187 -1.87 21.74 -16.40
C LEU A 187 -2.30 21.58 -14.93
N ASP A 188 -3.61 21.64 -14.66
CA ASP A 188 -4.20 21.52 -13.32
C ASP A 188 -4.24 20.07 -12.81
N GLN A 189 -3.96 19.07 -13.65
CA GLN A 189 -3.86 17.68 -13.24
C GLN A 189 -2.65 17.43 -12.33
N PRO A 190 -2.70 16.41 -11.45
CA PRO A 190 -1.54 16.02 -10.65
C PRO A 190 -0.34 15.61 -11.54
N ASP A 191 0.86 15.93 -11.08
CA ASP A 191 2.11 15.53 -11.74
C ASP A 191 2.53 14.12 -11.33
N PHE A 192 2.85 13.27 -12.31
CA PHE A 192 3.44 11.96 -12.08
C PHE A 192 4.94 11.96 -12.39
N LEU A 193 5.75 11.53 -11.43
CA LEU A 193 7.17 11.29 -11.63
C LEU A 193 7.35 10.07 -12.55
N THR A 194 7.92 10.29 -13.73
CA THR A 194 8.04 9.24 -14.75
C THR A 194 9.15 8.24 -14.42
N GLY A 195 10.17 8.66 -13.66
CA GLY A 195 11.36 7.85 -13.44
C GLY A 195 12.10 7.56 -14.76
N ASP A 196 12.24 6.29 -15.11
CA ASP A 196 12.76 5.87 -16.43
C ASP A 196 11.63 5.72 -17.43
N VAL A 197 11.81 6.22 -18.65
CA VAL A 197 10.84 6.13 -19.75
C VAL A 197 10.46 4.67 -20.05
N SER A 198 11.33 3.71 -19.76
CA SER A 198 11.02 2.27 -19.87
C SER A 198 9.87 1.81 -18.96
N ASP A 199 9.58 2.53 -17.87
CA ASP A 199 8.50 2.21 -16.92
C ASP A 199 7.11 2.48 -17.52
N LEU A 200 6.97 3.50 -18.37
CA LEU A 200 5.73 3.78 -19.12
C LEU A 200 5.41 2.67 -20.13
N LEU A 201 6.43 2.08 -20.75
CA LEU A 201 6.25 0.95 -21.67
C LEU A 201 5.72 -0.29 -20.92
N ARG A 202 6.26 -0.57 -19.73
CA ARG A 202 5.81 -1.70 -18.89
C ARG A 202 4.42 -1.49 -18.31
N PHE A 203 4.10 -0.25 -17.94
CA PHE A 203 2.74 0.13 -17.54
C PHE A 203 1.75 -0.15 -18.68
N LYS A 204 2.10 0.19 -19.93
CA LYS A 204 1.29 -0.13 -21.11
C LYS A 204 1.16 -1.64 -21.34
N GLU A 205 2.19 -2.42 -21.06
CA GLU A 205 2.18 -3.88 -21.26
C GLU A 205 1.36 -4.67 -20.22
N GLY A 206 0.74 -4.01 -19.24
CA GLY A 206 -0.04 -4.70 -18.20
C GLY A 206 0.82 -5.24 -17.05
N GLU A 207 2.12 -4.95 -17.03
CA GLU A 207 3.08 -5.48 -16.07
C GLU A 207 3.18 -4.63 -14.80
N LEU A 208 2.05 -4.23 -14.19
CA LEU A 208 2.05 -3.48 -12.93
C LEU A 208 2.87 -4.20 -11.84
N LEU A 209 2.80 -5.54 -11.81
CA LEU A 209 3.59 -6.34 -10.89
C LEU A 209 5.08 -6.37 -11.24
N GLY A 210 5.46 -6.20 -12.52
CA GLY A 210 6.87 -6.03 -12.91
C GLY A 210 7.42 -4.67 -12.49
N PHE A 211 6.59 -3.63 -12.55
CA PHE A 211 6.90 -2.30 -12.01
C PHE A 211 7.04 -2.30 -10.48
N LEU A 212 6.11 -2.96 -9.76
CA LEU A 212 6.18 -3.12 -8.29
C LEU A 212 7.38 -3.93 -7.80
N LEU A 213 7.98 -4.75 -8.69
CA LEU A 213 9.21 -5.50 -8.43
C LEU A 213 10.48 -4.73 -8.82
N LYS A 214 10.39 -3.53 -9.39
CA LYS A 214 11.61 -2.79 -9.73
C LYS A 214 12.29 -2.31 -8.45
N LEU A 215 13.58 -2.65 -8.33
CA LEU A 215 14.44 -2.09 -7.31
C LEU A 215 15.13 -0.86 -7.88
N ASP A 216 15.18 0.21 -7.08
CA ASP A 216 16.11 1.31 -7.32
C ASP A 216 17.57 0.83 -7.09
N PRO A 217 18.59 1.39 -7.78
CA PRO A 217 20.00 1.02 -7.55
C PRO A 217 20.47 1.11 -6.10
N GLU A 218 19.87 1.96 -5.26
CA GLU A 218 20.13 1.94 -3.82
C GLU A 218 19.54 0.72 -3.12
N GLN A 219 18.34 0.28 -3.52
CA GLN A 219 17.65 -0.88 -2.97
C GLN A 219 18.35 -2.20 -3.34
N GLU A 220 18.91 -2.31 -4.55
CA GLU A 220 19.66 -3.49 -5.01
C GLU A 220 20.81 -3.85 -4.07
N LYS A 221 21.50 -2.84 -3.52
CA LYS A 221 22.60 -3.04 -2.55
C LYS A 221 22.14 -3.82 -1.33
N TYR A 222 20.92 -3.60 -0.86
CA TYR A 222 20.39 -4.25 0.35
C TYR A 222 19.89 -5.68 0.11
N VAL A 223 19.70 -6.10 -1.14
CA VAL A 223 19.26 -7.47 -1.47
C VAL A 223 20.37 -8.48 -1.20
N ASP A 224 21.58 -8.21 -1.69
CA ASP A 224 22.67 -9.19 -1.64
C ASP A 224 23.72 -8.90 -0.55
N TRP A 225 23.80 -7.67 -0.04
CA TRP A 225 24.79 -7.28 0.97
C TRP A 225 24.82 -8.21 2.20
N ALA A 226 23.65 -8.64 2.65
CA ALA A 226 23.53 -9.50 3.82
C ALA A 226 23.72 -11.00 3.51
N VAL A 227 23.95 -11.44 2.27
CA VAL A 227 24.12 -12.90 2.00
C VAL A 227 25.34 -13.44 2.76
N ASN A 228 26.36 -12.60 2.94
CA ASN A 228 27.58 -12.93 3.65
C ASN A 228 27.61 -12.41 5.11
N SER A 229 26.50 -11.88 5.64
CA SER A 229 26.48 -11.42 7.04
C SER A 229 26.59 -12.62 7.99
N SER A 230 27.24 -12.42 9.13
CA SER A 230 27.34 -13.43 10.18
C SER A 230 26.09 -13.51 11.07
N GLY A 231 25.23 -12.49 11.02
CA GLY A 231 24.05 -12.34 11.88
C GLY A 231 22.80 -11.86 11.15
N PRO A 232 21.67 -11.75 11.87
CA PRO A 232 20.39 -11.33 11.31
C PRO A 232 20.49 -9.91 10.74
N THR A 233 19.66 -9.63 9.74
CA THR A 233 19.63 -8.34 9.06
C THR A 233 18.34 -7.59 9.37
N LEU A 234 18.47 -6.31 9.76
CA LEU A 234 17.36 -5.38 9.93
C LEU A 234 17.49 -4.26 8.90
N VAL A 235 16.49 -4.10 8.05
CA VAL A 235 16.36 -2.96 7.14
C VAL A 235 15.30 -2.02 7.69
N LYS A 236 15.69 -0.76 7.88
CA LYS A 236 14.81 0.32 8.31
C LYS A 236 14.67 1.35 7.20
N GLY A 237 13.48 1.90 7.04
CA GLY A 237 13.20 2.94 6.04
C GLY A 237 11.83 3.56 6.27
N GLY A 238 11.65 4.80 5.83
CA GLY A 238 10.36 5.50 5.94
C GLY A 238 9.24 4.88 5.11
N PRO A 239 8.01 5.37 5.24
CA PRO A 239 6.91 4.97 4.36
C PRO A 239 7.28 5.17 2.88
N GLY A 240 6.93 4.20 2.03
CA GLY A 240 7.16 4.27 0.59
C GLY A 240 8.59 4.01 0.11
N THR A 241 9.57 3.73 0.98
CA THR A 241 10.96 3.48 0.54
C THR A 241 11.22 2.09 -0.05
N GLY A 242 10.18 1.30 -0.33
CA GLY A 242 10.27 -0.02 -0.98
C GLY A 242 10.85 -1.15 -0.12
N LYS A 243 10.72 -1.09 1.21
CA LYS A 243 11.19 -2.14 2.14
C LYS A 243 10.62 -3.53 1.81
N SER A 244 9.32 -3.60 1.53
CA SER A 244 8.66 -4.84 1.13
C SER A 244 9.24 -5.40 -0.17
N THR A 245 9.55 -4.55 -1.15
CA THR A 245 10.23 -4.98 -2.40
C THR A 245 11.60 -5.58 -2.10
N VAL A 246 12.40 -4.96 -1.21
CA VAL A 246 13.68 -5.53 -0.76
C VAL A 246 13.47 -6.89 -0.09
N ALA A 247 12.45 -7.04 0.77
CA ALA A 247 12.14 -8.31 1.43
C ALA A 247 11.78 -9.43 0.42
N LEU A 248 11.02 -9.11 -0.63
CA LEU A 248 10.67 -10.05 -1.69
C LEU A 248 11.91 -10.53 -2.46
N TYR A 249 12.77 -9.60 -2.89
CA TYR A 249 14.02 -9.95 -3.56
C TYR A 249 14.99 -10.69 -2.67
N ARG A 250 15.04 -10.35 -1.38
CA ARG A 250 15.84 -11.07 -0.40
C ARG A 250 15.38 -12.52 -0.26
N THR A 251 14.07 -12.76 -0.28
CA THR A 251 13.50 -14.11 -0.31
C THR A 251 13.99 -14.89 -1.53
N HIS A 252 13.93 -14.28 -2.71
CA HIS A 252 14.41 -14.86 -3.96
C HIS A 252 15.91 -15.18 -3.93
N SER A 253 16.75 -14.22 -3.52
CA SER A 253 18.21 -14.39 -3.38
C SER A 253 18.55 -15.51 -2.39
N LEU A 254 17.84 -15.58 -1.26
CA LEU A 254 18.05 -16.61 -0.24
C LEU A 254 17.71 -18.02 -0.74
N VAL A 255 16.57 -18.19 -1.42
CA VAL A 255 16.20 -19.49 -2.00
C VAL A 255 17.26 -19.95 -3.00
N ARG A 256 17.70 -19.04 -3.88
CA ARG A 256 18.75 -19.33 -4.85
C ARG A 256 20.07 -19.74 -4.18
N SER A 257 20.54 -18.98 -3.20
CA SER A 257 21.77 -19.26 -2.45
C SER A 257 21.73 -20.61 -1.72
N LEU A 258 20.58 -20.97 -1.14
CA LEU A 258 20.40 -22.27 -0.48
C LEU A 258 20.50 -23.43 -1.49
N ARG A 259 19.97 -23.26 -2.70
CA ARG A 259 20.08 -24.27 -3.75
C ARG A 259 21.51 -24.41 -4.27
N GLU A 260 22.19 -23.28 -4.51
CA GLU A 260 23.59 -23.27 -4.97
C GLU A 260 24.54 -23.90 -3.93
N SER A 261 24.21 -23.80 -2.63
CA SER A 261 24.95 -24.46 -1.54
C SER A 261 24.57 -25.93 -1.30
N GLY A 262 23.71 -26.51 -2.14
CA GLY A 262 23.41 -27.94 -2.12
C GLY A 262 22.21 -28.36 -1.26
N VAL A 263 21.39 -27.42 -0.77
CA VAL A 263 20.13 -27.76 -0.08
C VAL A 263 19.09 -28.18 -1.12
N GLU A 264 18.74 -29.47 -1.18
CA GLU A 264 17.83 -30.02 -2.20
C GLU A 264 16.43 -29.40 -2.16
N ASN A 265 15.89 -29.18 -0.96
CA ASN A 265 14.55 -28.62 -0.76
C ASN A 265 14.55 -27.54 0.33
N PRO A 266 15.00 -26.31 0.01
CA PRO A 266 15.05 -25.23 0.99
C PRO A 266 13.65 -24.83 1.41
N ARG A 267 13.47 -24.54 2.70
CA ARG A 267 12.21 -24.06 3.27
C ARG A 267 12.39 -22.64 3.79
N VAL A 268 11.83 -21.67 3.09
CA VAL A 268 11.88 -20.27 3.50
C VAL A 268 10.49 -19.81 3.93
N LEU A 269 10.41 -19.09 5.04
CA LEU A 269 9.19 -18.43 5.51
C LEU A 269 9.25 -16.95 5.11
N PHE A 270 8.22 -16.47 4.43
CA PHE A 270 7.92 -15.05 4.32
C PHE A 270 6.72 -14.75 5.21
N THR A 271 6.86 -13.81 6.13
CA THR A 271 5.78 -13.46 7.06
C THR A 271 5.52 -11.96 7.09
N THR A 272 4.25 -11.62 7.28
CA THR A 272 3.74 -10.25 7.41
C THR A 272 2.62 -10.22 8.47
N TYR A 273 2.01 -9.05 8.70
CA TYR A 273 0.98 -8.88 9.72
C TYR A 273 -0.45 -9.16 9.22
N THR A 274 -0.79 -8.86 7.95
CA THR A 274 -2.18 -8.97 7.45
C THR A 274 -2.36 -10.00 6.32
N ASN A 275 -3.57 -10.56 6.21
CA ASN A 275 -3.90 -11.52 5.13
C ASN A 275 -3.87 -10.87 3.73
N ALA A 276 -4.20 -9.57 3.63
CA ALA A 276 -4.12 -8.84 2.37
C ALA A 276 -2.67 -8.75 1.87
N LEU A 277 -1.73 -8.44 2.79
CA LEU A 277 -0.30 -8.43 2.47
C LEU A 277 0.21 -9.83 2.12
N VAL A 278 -0.27 -10.88 2.79
CA VAL A 278 0.05 -12.27 2.40
C VAL A 278 -0.34 -12.55 0.95
N ALA A 279 -1.59 -12.27 0.57
CA ALA A 279 -2.07 -12.52 -0.79
C ALA A 279 -1.26 -11.74 -1.84
N PHE A 280 -0.94 -10.47 -1.53
CA PHE A 280 -0.14 -9.62 -2.38
C PHE A 280 1.31 -10.13 -2.52
N SER A 281 1.98 -10.45 -1.42
CA SER A 281 3.34 -11.00 -1.41
C SER A 281 3.42 -12.35 -2.11
N GLU A 282 2.41 -13.22 -1.96
CA GLU A 282 2.34 -14.50 -2.70
C GLU A 282 2.32 -14.29 -4.21
N GLN A 283 1.55 -13.31 -4.68
CA GLN A 283 1.44 -13.00 -6.11
C GLN A 283 2.78 -12.50 -6.67
N LEU A 284 3.47 -11.62 -5.94
CA LEU A 284 4.76 -11.07 -6.32
C LEU A 284 5.88 -12.12 -6.26
N LEU A 285 5.97 -12.88 -5.17
CA LEU A 285 6.93 -13.99 -5.03
C LEU A 285 6.69 -15.07 -6.07
N GLY A 286 5.44 -15.33 -6.45
CA GLY A 286 5.11 -16.28 -7.52
C GLY A 286 5.73 -15.89 -8.86
N ARG A 287 5.78 -14.59 -9.19
CA ARG A 287 6.46 -14.09 -10.39
C ARG A 287 7.98 -14.16 -10.27
N LEU A 288 8.56 -13.81 -9.11
CA LEU A 288 10.00 -13.82 -8.90
C LEU A 288 10.59 -15.25 -8.88
N LEU A 289 9.97 -16.17 -8.16
CA LEU A 289 10.51 -17.52 -7.91
C LEU A 289 10.17 -18.52 -9.02
N GLY A 290 9.08 -18.28 -9.77
CA GLY A 290 8.59 -19.21 -10.78
C GLY A 290 8.42 -20.63 -10.24
N LYS A 291 9.27 -21.56 -10.72
CA LYS A 291 9.25 -22.98 -10.31
C LYS A 291 9.63 -23.20 -8.84
N ASP A 292 10.33 -22.24 -8.22
CA ASP A 292 10.77 -22.34 -6.82
C ASP A 292 9.73 -21.80 -5.82
N ARG A 293 8.54 -21.38 -6.28
CA ARG A 293 7.47 -20.87 -5.40
C ARG A 293 7.12 -21.84 -4.26
N ASN A 294 7.13 -23.14 -4.51
CA ASN A 294 6.80 -24.17 -3.53
C ASN A 294 7.80 -24.31 -2.36
N ARG A 295 8.96 -23.64 -2.46
CA ARG A 295 10.00 -23.60 -1.41
C ARG A 295 9.76 -22.46 -0.41
N VAL A 296 8.82 -21.57 -0.71
CA VAL A 296 8.48 -20.42 0.13
C VAL A 296 7.08 -20.58 0.68
N THR A 297 6.96 -20.53 2.00
CA THR A 297 5.68 -20.43 2.70
C THR A 297 5.42 -18.97 3.02
N VAL A 298 4.30 -18.42 2.54
CA VAL A 298 3.89 -17.03 2.82
C VAL A 298 2.69 -17.06 3.76
N ARG A 299 2.79 -16.45 4.94
CA ARG A 299 1.74 -16.49 5.97
C ARG A 299 1.74 -15.26 6.86
N THR A 300 0.65 -15.02 7.59
CA THR A 300 0.71 -14.07 8.70
C THR A 300 1.40 -14.71 9.89
N ALA A 301 2.09 -13.89 10.69
CA ALA A 301 2.78 -14.39 11.86
C ALA A 301 1.81 -15.00 12.90
N ASP A 302 0.63 -14.40 13.07
CA ASP A 302 -0.43 -14.93 13.95
C ASP A 302 -1.03 -16.25 13.43
N SER A 303 -1.15 -16.44 12.10
CA SER A 303 -1.59 -17.75 11.57
C SER A 303 -0.60 -18.88 11.88
N LEU A 304 0.69 -18.55 11.96
CA LEU A 304 1.73 -19.50 12.34
C LEU A 304 1.66 -19.82 13.84
N VAL A 305 1.44 -18.81 14.68
CA VAL A 305 1.19 -18.96 16.12
C VAL A 305 0.04 -19.93 16.38
N VAL A 306 -1.12 -19.70 15.77
CA VAL A 306 -2.31 -20.56 15.95
C VAL A 306 -2.03 -21.98 15.48
N ARG A 307 -1.34 -22.16 14.33
CA ARG A 307 -1.00 -23.49 13.81
C ARG A 307 -0.05 -24.26 14.73
N ILE A 308 0.94 -23.60 15.32
CA ILE A 308 1.89 -24.21 16.25
C ILE A 308 1.14 -24.69 17.49
N VAL A 309 0.34 -23.82 18.12
CA VAL A 309 -0.40 -24.19 19.33
C VAL A 309 -1.42 -25.30 19.04
N ALA A 310 -2.13 -25.21 17.91
CA ALA A 310 -3.10 -26.24 17.51
C ALA A 310 -2.49 -27.63 17.32
N SER A 311 -1.20 -27.72 16.99
CA SER A 311 -0.52 -29.00 16.81
C SER A 311 -0.24 -29.77 18.10
N VAL A 312 -0.19 -29.07 19.25
CA VAL A 312 0.13 -29.66 20.56
C VAL A 312 -1.08 -29.60 21.49
N ASP A 313 -1.70 -28.44 21.61
CA ASP A 313 -2.77 -28.17 22.59
C ASP A 313 -4.17 -28.23 21.96
N GLY A 314 -4.27 -28.43 20.64
CA GLY A 314 -5.53 -28.37 19.90
C GLY A 314 -6.04 -26.95 19.66
N GLN A 315 -7.21 -26.82 19.03
CA GLN A 315 -7.80 -25.51 18.74
C GLN A 315 -8.17 -24.78 20.04
N GLN A 316 -7.64 -23.56 20.20
CA GLN A 316 -7.88 -22.72 21.37
C GLN A 316 -9.07 -21.79 21.15
N ASP A 317 -9.80 -21.50 22.23
CA ASP A 317 -10.88 -20.50 22.25
C ASP A 317 -10.33 -19.14 22.68
N ILE A 318 -9.98 -18.31 21.69
CA ILE A 318 -9.38 -16.99 21.93
C ILE A 318 -10.49 -15.98 22.18
N ALA A 319 -10.49 -15.37 23.35
CA ALA A 319 -11.53 -14.42 23.74
C ALA A 319 -11.45 -13.13 22.90
N ASP A 320 -12.60 -12.67 22.40
CA ASP A 320 -12.74 -11.37 21.76
C ASP A 320 -12.68 -10.21 22.77
N SER A 321 -12.62 -8.97 22.27
CA SER A 321 -12.49 -7.78 23.11
C SER A 321 -13.61 -7.62 24.14
N GLN A 322 -14.86 -7.97 23.76
CA GLN A 322 -16.00 -7.86 24.66
C GLN A 322 -15.94 -8.91 25.79
N THR A 323 -15.58 -10.14 25.44
CA THR A 323 -15.44 -11.26 26.35
C THR A 323 -14.26 -11.04 27.30
N LEU A 324 -13.14 -10.52 26.80
CA LEU A 324 -11.99 -10.12 27.61
C LEU A 324 -12.35 -9.01 28.61
N GLY A 325 -13.08 -7.98 28.18
CA GLY A 325 -13.58 -6.94 29.08
C GLY A 325 -14.48 -7.50 30.18
N ALA A 326 -15.41 -8.39 29.82
CA ALA A 326 -16.27 -9.06 30.81
C ALA A 326 -15.49 -9.97 31.77
N ALA A 327 -14.48 -10.68 31.29
CA ALA A 327 -13.59 -11.51 32.11
C ALA A 327 -12.75 -10.65 33.06
N LEU A 328 -12.22 -9.51 32.59
CA LEU A 328 -11.47 -8.57 33.42
C LEU A 328 -12.37 -7.94 34.50
N LYS A 329 -13.60 -7.55 34.16
CA LYS A 329 -14.57 -7.03 35.14
C LYS A 329 -14.87 -8.04 36.24
N ASP A 330 -15.03 -9.31 35.88
CA ASP A 330 -15.22 -10.41 36.84
C ASP A 330 -13.95 -10.62 37.70
N ALA A 331 -12.77 -10.55 37.08
CA ALA A 331 -11.48 -10.65 37.76
C ALA A 331 -11.28 -9.53 38.78
N LEU A 332 -11.66 -8.29 38.45
CA LEU A 332 -11.63 -7.14 39.36
C LEU A 332 -12.52 -7.35 40.59
N GLY A 333 -13.72 -7.92 40.40
CA GLY A 333 -14.62 -8.26 41.49
C GLY A 333 -14.06 -9.31 42.44
N LYS A 334 -13.34 -10.29 41.89
CA LYS A 334 -12.79 -11.48 42.59
C LYS A 334 -11.34 -11.32 43.07
N ALA A 335 -10.64 -10.24 42.70
CA ALA A 335 -9.25 -10.03 43.05
C ALA A 335 -9.07 -9.95 44.57
N ALA A 336 -8.13 -10.75 45.10
CA ALA A 336 -7.80 -10.79 46.51
C ALA A 336 -6.65 -9.81 46.80
N PHE A 337 -6.99 -8.61 47.26
CA PHE A 337 -6.00 -7.59 47.63
C PHE A 337 -5.40 -7.87 49.02
N ASP A 338 -4.11 -7.56 49.16
CA ASP A 338 -3.34 -7.79 50.39
C ASP A 338 -3.61 -6.71 51.45
N GLY A 339 -3.38 -7.02 52.74
CA GLY A 339 -3.44 -6.05 53.84
C GLY A 339 -4.77 -5.97 54.62
N ILE A 340 -4.86 -4.98 55.53
CA ILE A 340 -6.02 -4.73 56.41
C ILE A 340 -7.08 -3.93 55.64
N GLY A 341 -8.37 -3.97 56.03
CA GLY A 341 -9.51 -3.46 55.25
C GLY A 341 -9.35 -2.06 54.61
N LEU A 342 -8.65 -1.12 55.23
CA LEU A 342 -8.28 0.18 54.63
C LEU A 342 -7.33 0.05 53.43
N GLN A 343 -6.28 -0.78 53.54
CA GLN A 343 -5.31 -1.04 52.48
C GLN A 343 -5.95 -1.78 51.29
N LYS A 344 -6.87 -2.72 51.55
CA LYS A 344 -7.63 -3.39 50.48
C LYS A 344 -8.53 -2.42 49.72
N ARG A 345 -9.22 -1.52 50.44
CA ARG A 345 -10.05 -0.47 49.83
C ARG A 345 -9.22 0.51 49.02
N ALA A 346 -8.04 0.89 49.50
CA ALA A 346 -7.13 1.76 48.77
C ALA A 346 -6.68 1.12 47.45
N GLN A 347 -6.18 -0.13 47.48
CA GLN A 347 -5.77 -0.86 46.27
C GLN A 347 -6.92 -1.00 45.26
N ARG A 348 -8.12 -1.37 45.73
CA ARG A 348 -9.30 -1.47 44.87
C ARG A 348 -9.64 -0.15 44.20
N ARG A 349 -9.71 0.94 44.97
CA ARG A 349 -10.00 2.28 44.44
C ARG A 349 -8.95 2.73 43.42
N THR A 350 -7.68 2.40 43.63
CA THR A 350 -6.63 2.75 42.68
C THR A 350 -6.73 1.98 41.37
N ILE A 351 -7.13 0.71 41.42
CA ILE A 351 -7.39 -0.08 40.20
C ILE A 351 -8.65 0.41 39.48
N GLU A 352 -9.70 0.76 40.20
CA GLU A 352 -10.94 1.32 39.62
C GLU A 352 -10.70 2.67 38.91
N GLN A 353 -9.64 3.39 39.27
CA GLN A 353 -9.21 4.62 38.57
C GLN A 353 -8.47 4.33 37.25
N LEU A 354 -7.95 3.12 37.05
CA LEU A 354 -7.35 2.71 35.80
C LEU A 354 -8.46 2.21 34.86
N SER A 355 -8.38 2.58 33.58
CA SER A 355 -9.31 2.04 32.59
C SER A 355 -9.07 0.54 32.39
N GLN A 356 -10.13 -0.19 32.03
CA GLN A 356 -10.02 -1.62 31.72
C GLN A 356 -9.04 -1.86 30.57
N ASP A 357 -9.07 -1.01 29.54
CA ASP A 357 -8.16 -1.09 28.40
C ASP A 357 -6.70 -0.97 28.84
N TYR A 358 -6.41 -0.03 29.75
CA TYR A 358 -5.06 0.14 30.27
C TYR A 358 -4.57 -1.09 31.05
N LEU A 359 -5.46 -1.69 31.86
CA LEU A 359 -5.14 -2.91 32.60
C LEU A 359 -4.88 -4.08 31.65
N LEU A 360 -5.71 -4.26 30.62
CA LEU A 360 -5.49 -5.30 29.60
C LEU A 360 -4.17 -5.08 28.86
N GLU A 361 -3.87 -3.85 28.45
CA GLU A 361 -2.59 -3.53 27.83
C GLU A 361 -1.41 -3.80 28.76
N GLU A 362 -1.49 -3.41 30.03
CA GLU A 362 -0.43 -3.63 31.02
C GLU A 362 -0.17 -5.13 31.21
N ILE A 363 -1.24 -5.91 31.38
CA ILE A 363 -1.19 -7.37 31.49
C ILE A 363 -0.55 -7.97 30.24
N ASN A 364 -1.06 -7.64 29.06
CA ASN A 364 -0.60 -8.27 27.82
C ASN A 364 0.83 -7.83 27.44
N THR A 365 1.16 -6.54 27.52
CA THR A 365 2.43 -6.00 26.97
C THR A 365 3.59 -5.98 27.96
N VAL A 366 3.31 -5.87 29.26
CA VAL A 366 4.36 -5.79 30.30
C VAL A 366 4.52 -7.11 31.01
N ILE A 367 3.43 -7.77 31.40
CA ILE A 367 3.50 -9.02 32.16
C ILE A 367 3.68 -10.22 31.21
N GLU A 368 2.66 -10.51 30.40
CA GLU A 368 2.60 -11.70 29.54
C GLU A 368 3.68 -11.68 28.45
N ALA A 369 3.77 -10.62 27.63
CA ALA A 369 4.74 -10.53 26.53
C ALA A 369 6.20 -10.56 26.96
N ARG A 370 6.49 -10.23 28.22
CA ARG A 370 7.85 -10.26 28.78
C ARG A 370 8.11 -11.48 29.63
N GLU A 371 7.20 -12.46 29.63
CA GLU A 371 7.31 -13.71 30.37
C GLU A 371 7.55 -13.48 31.88
N ILE A 372 6.93 -12.45 32.47
CA ILE A 372 7.06 -12.14 33.90
C ILE A 372 6.21 -13.14 34.70
N GLY A 373 6.89 -14.00 35.48
CA GLY A 373 6.27 -15.10 36.19
C GLY A 373 5.95 -14.82 37.66
N SER A 374 6.48 -13.72 38.23
CA SER A 374 6.30 -13.40 39.65
C SER A 374 6.03 -11.92 39.92
N LEU A 375 5.41 -11.66 41.08
CA LEU A 375 5.20 -10.29 41.56
C LEU A 375 6.52 -9.54 41.71
N ASP A 376 7.56 -10.18 42.24
CA ASP A 376 8.85 -9.52 42.49
C ASP A 376 9.52 -9.10 41.16
N GLU A 377 9.49 -9.96 40.15
CA GLU A 377 9.92 -9.60 38.79
C GLU A 377 9.06 -8.47 38.23
N TYR A 378 7.74 -8.54 38.40
CA TYR A 378 6.86 -7.47 37.96
C TYR A 378 7.17 -6.17 38.68
N LEU A 379 7.52 -6.13 39.96
CA LEU A 379 7.82 -4.88 40.66
C LEU A 379 9.11 -4.22 40.13
N LEU A 380 10.10 -5.03 39.76
CA LEU A 380 11.39 -4.58 39.24
C LEU A 380 11.38 -4.26 37.74
N ALA A 381 10.39 -4.76 36.99
CA ALA A 381 10.39 -4.62 35.54
C ALA A 381 10.31 -3.14 35.07
N PRO A 382 11.11 -2.73 34.08
CA PRO A 382 11.05 -1.38 33.53
C PRO A 382 9.76 -1.19 32.73
N ARG A 383 9.11 -0.04 32.86
CA ARG A 383 7.82 0.28 32.19
C ARG A 383 7.96 1.43 31.19
N ALA A 384 9.09 1.47 30.48
CA ALA A 384 9.35 2.48 29.46
C ALA A 384 8.24 2.50 28.40
N GLY A 385 7.80 3.69 28.00
CA GLY A 385 6.72 3.89 27.03
C GLY A 385 5.29 3.75 27.56
N ARG A 386 5.09 3.34 28.82
CA ARG A 386 3.74 3.28 29.41
C ARG A 386 3.26 4.68 29.83
N ARG A 387 1.99 4.99 29.56
CA ARG A 387 1.38 6.31 29.82
C ARG A 387 1.15 6.62 31.31
N VAL A 388 0.91 5.60 32.14
CA VAL A 388 0.61 5.75 33.57
C VAL A 388 1.77 5.23 34.41
N GLY A 389 2.35 6.12 35.22
CA GLY A 389 3.29 5.74 36.27
C GLY A 389 2.57 4.97 37.37
N LEU A 390 3.00 3.74 37.63
CA LEU A 390 2.47 2.92 38.72
C LEU A 390 3.54 2.77 39.81
N ASN A 391 3.17 3.12 41.03
CA ASN A 391 3.99 2.84 42.21
C ASN A 391 3.90 1.36 42.63
N GLN A 392 4.68 0.96 43.64
CA GLN A 392 4.74 -0.42 44.10
C GLN A 392 3.37 -0.98 44.51
N THR A 393 2.58 -0.22 45.28
CA THR A 393 1.23 -0.62 45.72
C THR A 393 0.28 -0.85 44.54
N GLN A 394 0.35 0.03 43.53
CA GLN A 394 -0.43 -0.10 42.30
C GLN A 394 -0.04 -1.34 41.51
N ARG A 395 1.27 -1.60 41.35
CA ARG A 395 1.76 -2.79 40.66
C ARG A 395 1.36 -4.07 41.39
N THR A 396 1.44 -4.11 42.71
CA THR A 396 0.92 -5.24 43.50
C THR A 396 -0.57 -5.45 43.24
N ALA A 397 -1.37 -4.37 43.21
CA ALA A 397 -2.79 -4.48 42.91
C ALA A 397 -3.06 -4.99 41.48
N VAL A 398 -2.32 -4.50 40.48
CA VAL A 398 -2.41 -4.99 39.08
C VAL A 398 -2.06 -6.48 39.01
N TRP A 399 -1.02 -6.92 39.71
CA TRP A 399 -0.64 -8.32 39.78
C TRP A 399 -1.75 -9.20 40.37
N ARG A 400 -2.41 -8.76 41.45
CA ARG A 400 -3.57 -9.48 42.01
C ARG A 400 -4.75 -9.57 41.05
N VAL A 401 -4.95 -8.53 40.24
CA VAL A 401 -5.97 -8.54 39.17
C VAL A 401 -5.56 -9.51 38.07
N TYR A 402 -4.29 -9.52 37.66
CA TYR A 402 -3.74 -10.48 36.69
C TYR A 402 -3.93 -11.93 37.14
N GLU A 403 -3.54 -12.29 38.37
CA GLU A 403 -3.76 -13.64 38.91
C GLU A 403 -5.24 -14.02 38.98
N SER A 404 -6.12 -13.05 39.27
CA SER A 404 -7.57 -13.25 39.23
C SER A 404 -8.08 -13.45 37.80
N PHE A 405 -7.52 -12.71 36.85
CA PHE A 405 -7.86 -12.73 35.44
C PHE A 405 -7.50 -14.06 34.78
N CYS A 406 -6.29 -14.58 34.99
CA CYS A 406 -5.89 -15.92 34.55
C CYS A 406 -6.87 -16.98 35.10
N ARG A 407 -7.19 -16.95 36.40
CA ARG A 407 -8.16 -17.89 37.00
C ARG A 407 -9.57 -17.75 36.43
N VAL A 408 -9.99 -16.57 35.97
CA VAL A 408 -11.29 -16.38 35.31
C VAL A 408 -11.25 -16.95 33.90
N LEU A 409 -10.18 -16.70 33.14
CA LEU A 409 -9.98 -17.25 31.80
C LEU A 409 -9.94 -18.79 31.82
N ASP A 410 -9.14 -19.37 32.72
CA ASP A 410 -9.02 -20.82 32.88
C ASP A 410 -10.36 -21.50 33.18
N ARG A 411 -11.15 -20.92 34.10
CA ARG A 411 -12.49 -21.45 34.44
C ARG A 411 -13.46 -21.38 33.27
N ARG A 412 -13.31 -20.38 32.40
CA ARG A 412 -14.12 -20.21 31.19
C ARG A 412 -13.54 -20.97 30.00
N LYS A 413 -12.37 -21.61 30.14
CA LYS A 413 -11.61 -22.26 29.06
C LYS A 413 -11.28 -21.31 27.91
N LEU A 414 -11.02 -20.05 28.24
CA LEU A 414 -10.65 -19.00 27.28
C LEU A 414 -9.17 -18.68 27.41
N VAL A 415 -8.58 -18.19 26.33
CA VAL A 415 -7.20 -17.68 26.32
C VAL A 415 -7.13 -16.31 25.65
N THR A 416 -6.08 -15.54 25.95
CA THR A 416 -5.79 -14.30 25.21
C THR A 416 -4.88 -14.57 24.02
N TRP A 417 -4.91 -13.68 23.02
CA TRP A 417 -3.93 -13.72 21.92
C TRP A 417 -2.48 -13.74 22.42
N GLN A 418 -2.19 -12.99 23.49
CA GLN A 418 -0.85 -12.93 24.04
C GLN A 418 -0.42 -14.26 24.66
N GLN A 419 -1.32 -14.93 25.39
CA GLN A 419 -1.07 -16.26 25.96
C GLN A 419 -0.80 -17.29 24.85
N VAL A 420 -1.56 -17.25 23.75
CA VAL A 420 -1.32 -18.13 22.59
C VAL A 420 0.04 -17.85 21.95
N ARG A 421 0.45 -16.59 21.82
CA ARG A 421 1.79 -16.22 21.30
C ARG A 421 2.91 -16.72 22.21
N CYS A 422 2.80 -16.52 23.52
CA CYS A 422 3.77 -17.03 24.50
C CYS A 422 3.83 -18.56 24.46
N ARG A 423 2.68 -19.23 24.37
CA ARG A 423 2.59 -20.69 24.28
C ARG A 423 3.24 -21.23 23.00
N ALA A 424 3.02 -20.59 21.85
CA ALA A 424 3.67 -20.95 20.60
C ALA A 424 5.20 -20.87 20.71
N LEU A 425 5.71 -19.79 21.33
CA LEU A 425 7.14 -19.61 21.58
C LEU A 425 7.71 -20.70 22.49
N GLU A 426 6.99 -21.05 23.56
CA GLU A 426 7.37 -22.13 24.47
C GLU A 426 7.44 -23.49 23.77
N ILE A 427 6.43 -23.83 22.96
CA ILE A 427 6.40 -25.08 22.16
C ILE A 427 7.62 -25.15 21.22
N VAL A 428 7.95 -24.06 20.53
CA VAL A 428 9.11 -24.03 19.63
C VAL A 428 10.43 -24.16 20.39
N ARG A 429 10.58 -23.50 21.54
CA ARG A 429 11.80 -23.55 22.36
C ARG A 429 12.01 -24.91 23.02
N SER A 430 10.94 -25.57 23.44
CA SER A 430 10.97 -26.91 24.04
C SER A 430 11.15 -28.05 23.03
N GLY A 431 11.14 -27.73 21.72
CA GLY A 431 11.28 -28.73 20.66
C GLY A 431 9.98 -29.44 20.30
N GLY A 432 8.82 -29.01 20.83
CA GLY A 432 7.50 -29.56 20.51
C GLY A 432 6.97 -29.23 19.11
N TRP A 433 7.69 -28.41 18.34
CA TRP A 433 7.43 -28.13 16.94
C TRP A 433 8.64 -28.54 16.11
N GLU A 434 8.46 -29.38 15.09
CA GLU A 434 9.57 -29.92 14.28
C GLU A 434 9.91 -29.03 13.07
N GLU A 435 8.92 -28.30 12.54
CA GLU A 435 9.10 -27.48 11.34
C GLU A 435 9.97 -26.24 11.66
N ARG A 436 11.20 -26.25 11.14
CA ARG A 436 12.11 -25.09 11.11
C ARG A 436 12.35 -24.65 9.67
N PHE A 437 12.63 -23.38 9.49
CA PHE A 437 12.90 -22.79 8.19
C PHE A 437 14.39 -22.54 8.00
N ASP A 438 14.89 -22.83 6.81
CA ASP A 438 16.25 -22.49 6.40
C ASP A 438 16.45 -20.97 6.30
N GLY A 439 15.36 -20.22 6.14
CA GLY A 439 15.35 -18.77 6.12
C GLY A 439 14.02 -18.18 6.59
N VAL A 440 14.05 -17.03 7.24
CA VAL A 440 12.85 -16.32 7.70
C VAL A 440 12.96 -14.86 7.28
N ILE A 441 11.97 -14.39 6.55
CA ILE A 441 11.85 -13.02 6.06
C ILE A 441 10.60 -12.42 6.72
N VAL A 442 10.79 -11.34 7.46
CA VAL A 442 9.74 -10.65 8.21
C VAL A 442 9.52 -9.28 7.59
N ASP A 443 8.34 -9.05 7.03
CA ASP A 443 7.89 -7.75 6.53
C ASP A 443 6.92 -7.10 7.51
N GLU A 444 6.85 -5.77 7.52
CA GLU A 444 6.06 -4.97 8.47
C GLU A 444 6.29 -5.35 9.94
N ALA A 445 7.56 -5.53 10.33
CA ALA A 445 7.90 -6.01 11.67
C ALA A 445 7.56 -5.02 12.79
N GLN A 446 7.35 -3.73 12.48
CA GLN A 446 6.87 -2.74 13.45
C GLN A 446 5.45 -3.04 13.97
N ASP A 447 4.64 -3.76 13.19
CA ASP A 447 3.27 -4.13 13.55
C ASP A 447 3.19 -5.48 14.29
N LEU A 448 4.32 -6.17 14.46
CA LEU A 448 4.39 -7.46 15.14
C LEU A 448 4.70 -7.30 16.64
N ASP A 449 4.04 -8.13 17.45
CA ASP A 449 4.35 -8.23 18.87
C ASP A 449 5.80 -8.76 19.07
N PRO A 450 6.57 -8.23 20.05
CA PRO A 450 7.92 -8.70 20.34
C PRO A 450 8.02 -10.22 20.59
N THR A 451 6.97 -10.84 21.15
CA THR A 451 6.92 -12.29 21.38
C THR A 451 6.88 -13.05 20.06
N VAL A 452 6.15 -12.53 19.08
CA VAL A 452 6.08 -13.08 17.73
C VAL A 452 7.42 -12.95 17.02
N LEU A 453 8.13 -11.83 17.18
CA LEU A 453 9.49 -11.69 16.66
C LEU A 453 10.44 -12.72 17.29
N ARG A 454 10.37 -12.95 18.61
CA ARG A 454 11.15 -13.99 19.31
C ARG A 454 10.82 -15.40 18.79
N LEU A 455 9.56 -15.66 18.47
CA LEU A 455 9.11 -16.91 17.84
C LEU A 455 9.72 -17.09 16.45
N LEU A 456 9.66 -16.06 15.61
CA LEU A 456 10.21 -16.09 14.25
C LEU A 456 11.74 -16.30 14.24
N VAL A 457 12.45 -15.69 15.20
CA VAL A 457 13.88 -15.96 15.44
C VAL A 457 14.10 -17.44 15.78
N ALA A 458 13.31 -18.01 16.69
CA ALA A 458 13.45 -19.41 17.12
C ALA A 458 13.09 -20.43 16.02
N LEU A 459 12.28 -20.03 15.04
CA LEU A 459 11.92 -20.84 13.88
C LEU A 459 12.98 -20.84 12.77
N CYS A 460 13.88 -19.85 12.76
CA CYS A 460 14.97 -19.76 11.80
C CYS A 460 16.14 -20.67 12.22
N ARG A 461 16.57 -21.57 11.32
CA ARG A 461 17.68 -22.50 11.60
C ARG A 461 19.01 -21.81 11.85
N THR A 462 19.25 -20.70 11.17
CA THR A 462 20.55 -20.01 11.16
C THR A 462 20.32 -18.50 11.25
N PRO A 463 20.89 -17.81 12.26
CA PRO A 463 20.61 -16.39 12.51
C PRO A 463 20.89 -15.47 11.31
N ASN A 464 21.90 -15.77 10.49
CA ASN A 464 22.24 -14.99 9.30
C ASN A 464 21.22 -15.06 8.16
N ARG A 465 20.23 -15.95 8.26
CA ARG A 465 19.14 -16.10 7.29
C ARG A 465 17.81 -15.56 7.81
N LEU A 466 17.85 -14.82 8.91
CA LEU A 466 16.74 -13.99 9.38
C LEU A 466 16.90 -12.57 8.80
N PHE A 467 15.88 -12.11 8.08
CA PHE A 467 15.77 -10.75 7.58
C PHE A 467 14.51 -10.10 8.12
N VAL A 468 14.63 -8.86 8.57
CA VAL A 468 13.54 -8.08 9.16
C VAL A 468 13.47 -6.74 8.45
N ALA A 469 12.32 -6.41 7.89
CA ALA A 469 12.00 -5.09 7.37
C ALA A 469 11.04 -4.39 8.35
N ALA A 470 11.37 -3.17 8.73
CA ALA A 470 10.55 -2.36 9.64
C ALA A 470 10.60 -0.87 9.28
N ASP A 471 9.58 -0.13 9.70
CA ASP A 471 9.65 1.33 9.73
C ASP A 471 10.71 1.84 10.73
N ALA A 472 11.23 3.04 10.45
CA ALA A 472 12.38 3.63 11.17
C ALA A 472 12.08 3.96 12.62
#